data_AF-A0A9Q3HQL5-F1
#
_entry.id   AF-A0A9Q3HQL5-F1
#
_cell.length_a   1.000
_cell.length_b   1.000
_cell.length_c   1.000
_cell.angle_alpha   90.00
_cell.angle_beta   90.00
_cell.angle_gamma   90.00
#
_symmetry.space_group_name_H-M   'P 1'
#
loop_
_entity.id
_entity.type
_entity.pdbx_description
1 polymer ?
#
loop_
_entity_poly.entity_id
_entity_poly.type
_entity_poly.pdbx_seq_one_letter_code
_entity_poly.pdbx_strand_id
1 'polypeptide(L)' 'MKEELIDLLFKYKNAFATDKGPIGSIIGHEVEIILNVKNPYQPLLRIPAYPASSRAREALEVHIKELMDLGVLRKIRHN' A
#
# COMPACT_ATOMS: atom_id res chain seq x y z
N MET A 1 -31.44 15.07 -16.64
CA MET A 1 -29.99 15.41 -16.64
C MET A 1 -29.32 15.30 -15.27
N LYS A 2 -29.71 16.08 -14.25
CA LYS A 2 -29.04 16.01 -12.92
C LYS A 2 -29.34 14.70 -12.18
N GLU A 3 -30.58 14.22 -12.27
CA GLU A 3 -31.03 12.95 -11.66
C GLU A 3 -30.37 11.74 -12.34
N GLU A 4 -30.35 11.71 -13.67
CA GLU A 4 -29.67 10.66 -14.45
C GLU A 4 -28.18 10.55 -14.13
N LEU A 5 -27.50 11.68 -13.91
CA LEU A 5 -26.10 11.69 -13.50
C LEU A 5 -25.92 11.08 -12.10
N ILE A 6 -26.80 11.43 -11.16
CA ILE A 6 -26.76 10.88 -9.80
C ILE A 6 -26.99 9.37 -9.83
N ASP A 7 -27.97 8.89 -10.61
CA ASP A 7 -28.25 7.47 -10.79
C ASP A 7 -27.04 6.72 -11.37
N LEU A 8 -26.37 7.32 -12.36
CA LEU A 8 -25.15 6.77 -12.95
C LEU A 8 -24.03 6.65 -11.91
N LEU A 9 -23.79 7.70 -11.13
CA LEU A 9 -22.75 7.72 -10.09
C LEU A 9 -23.04 6.70 -8.99
N PHE A 10 -24.30 6.55 -8.56
CA PHE A 10 -24.70 5.54 -7.59
C PHE A 10 -24.56 4.11 -8.14
N LYS A 11 -24.94 3.89 -9.41
CA LYS A 11 -24.81 2.60 -10.08
C LYS A 11 -23.35 2.13 -10.15
N TYR A 12 -22.42 3.05 -10.43
CA TYR A 12 -20.99 2.75 -10.56
C TYR A 12 -20.15 3.17 -9.35
N LYS A 13 -20.76 3.31 -8.17
CA LYS A 13 -20.05 3.77 -6.95
C LYS A 13 -18.75 3.01 -6.64
N ASN A 14 -18.69 1.72 -6.99
CA ASN A 14 -17.54 0.84 -6.75
C ASN A 14 -16.37 1.11 -7.72
N ALA A 15 -16.59 1.82 -8.83
CA ALA A 15 -15.55 2.21 -9.76
C ALA A 15 -14.74 3.42 -9.25
N PHE A 16 -15.23 4.10 -8.21
CA PHE A 16 -14.57 5.26 -7.61
C PHE A 16 -13.77 4.82 -6.38
N ALA A 17 -12.58 5.39 -6.22
CA ALA A 17 -11.79 5.21 -5.03
C ALA A 17 -12.49 5.87 -3.84
N THR A 18 -12.58 5.15 -2.72
CA THR A 18 -13.08 5.68 -1.45
C THR A 18 -12.01 5.50 -0.37
N ASP A 19 -12.11 6.28 0.68
CA ASP A 19 -11.30 6.19 1.91
C ASP A 19 -11.49 4.86 2.67
N LYS A 20 -12.53 4.08 2.32
CA LYS A 20 -12.94 2.86 3.02
C LYS A 20 -12.67 1.57 2.24
N GLY A 21 -12.28 1.68 0.96
CA GLY A 21 -12.02 0.53 0.10
C GLY A 21 -10.53 0.20 0.06
N PRO A 22 -10.13 -1.09 0.12
CA PRO A 22 -8.73 -1.46 -0.04
C PRO A 22 -8.24 -1.04 -1.44
N ILE A 23 -7.12 -0.31 -1.47
CA ILE A 23 -6.47 0.04 -2.75
C ILE A 23 -5.90 -1.24 -3.34
N GLY A 24 -6.17 -1.49 -4.63
CA GLY A 24 -5.44 -2.52 -5.38
C GLY A 24 -5.92 -3.96 -5.21
N SER A 25 -7.20 -4.19 -4.89
CA SER A 25 -7.81 -5.55 -4.97
C SER A 25 -8.00 -6.02 -6.42
N ILE A 26 -7.04 -5.76 -7.31
CA ILE A 26 -7.01 -6.30 -8.66
C ILE A 26 -6.35 -7.68 -8.57
N ILE A 27 -7.19 -8.71 -8.56
CA ILE A 27 -6.76 -10.11 -8.51
C ILE A 27 -5.93 -10.43 -9.76
N GLY A 28 -4.78 -11.09 -9.58
CA GLY A 28 -3.96 -11.63 -10.69
C GLY A 28 -2.81 -10.75 -11.20
N HIS A 29 -2.49 -9.63 -10.53
CA HIS A 29 -1.36 -8.76 -10.87
C HIS A 29 -0.20 -8.89 -9.87
N GLU A 30 0.00 -10.09 -9.33
CA GLU A 30 1.11 -10.38 -8.43
C GLU A 30 2.42 -10.38 -9.23
N VAL A 31 3.45 -9.71 -8.69
CA VAL A 31 4.76 -9.63 -9.32
C VAL A 31 5.71 -10.56 -8.58
N GLU A 32 6.24 -11.55 -9.28
CA GLU A 32 7.33 -12.37 -8.77
C GLU A 32 8.66 -11.66 -9.02
N ILE A 33 9.35 -11.26 -7.94
CA ILE A 33 10.66 -10.62 -8.00
C ILE A 33 11.72 -11.65 -7.65
N ILE A 34 12.51 -12.07 -8.65
CA ILE A 34 13.60 -13.03 -8.50
C ILE A 34 14.92 -12.28 -8.37
N LEU A 35 15.68 -12.57 -7.31
CA LEU A 35 16.99 -11.99 -7.12
C LEU A 35 18.02 -12.68 -8.02
N ASN A 36 18.89 -11.88 -8.66
CA ASN A 36 20.00 -12.41 -9.47
C ASN A 36 21.21 -12.87 -8.64
N VAL A 37 21.11 -12.85 -7.30
CA VAL A 37 22.20 -13.31 -6.42
C VAL A 37 22.11 -14.82 -6.19
N LYS A 38 23.28 -15.47 -6.14
CA LYS A 38 23.44 -16.89 -5.83
C LYS A 38 24.37 -17.01 -4.63
N ASN A 39 24.20 -18.09 -3.86
CA ASN A 39 25.14 -18.52 -2.81
C ASN A 39 26.60 -18.38 -3.35
N PRO A 40 27.55 -17.77 -2.62
CA PRO A 40 27.54 -17.35 -1.21
C PRO A 40 27.15 -15.90 -0.92
N TYR A 41 26.73 -15.13 -1.92
CA TYR A 41 26.44 -13.71 -1.71
C TYR A 41 25.01 -13.54 -1.19
N GLN A 42 24.87 -13.31 0.12
CA GLN A 42 23.59 -13.01 0.74
C GLN A 42 23.08 -11.65 0.26
N PRO A 43 21.76 -11.49 0.03
CA PRO A 43 21.23 -10.17 -0.26
C PRO A 43 21.48 -9.25 0.95
N LEU A 44 22.01 -8.05 0.70
CA LEU A 44 22.26 -7.02 1.73
C LEU A 44 20.92 -6.45 2.21
N LEU A 45 20.24 -7.18 3.10
CA LEU A 45 18.84 -6.92 3.44
C LEU A 45 18.63 -5.95 4.60
N ARG A 46 19.69 -5.47 5.27
CA ARG A 46 19.48 -4.65 6.47
C ARG A 46 20.42 -3.46 6.55
N ILE A 47 19.94 -2.36 6.00
CA ILE A 47 20.48 -1.03 6.28
C ILE A 47 19.63 -0.45 7.43
N PRO A 48 20.24 0.10 8.50
CA PRO A 48 19.47 0.77 9.54
C PRO A 48 18.68 1.92 8.92
N ALA A 49 17.44 2.14 9.40
CA ALA A 49 16.67 3.29 8.97
C ALA A 49 17.42 4.57 9.35
N TYR A 50 17.46 5.54 8.44
CA TYR A 50 18.02 6.85 8.73
C TYR A 50 17.22 7.53 9.85
N PRO A 51 17.88 8.31 10.72
CA PRO A 51 17.18 9.03 11.78
C PRO A 51 16.23 10.07 11.15
N ALA A 52 14.96 10.02 11.56
CA ALA A 52 13.97 11.03 11.21
C ALA A 52 13.81 12.02 12.37
N SER A 53 13.46 13.28 12.06
CA SER A 53 13.06 14.24 13.09
C SER A 53 11.73 13.82 13.74
N SER A 54 11.46 14.25 14.97
CA SER A 54 10.21 13.95 15.69
C SER A 54 8.98 14.33 14.87
N ARG A 55 8.97 15.55 14.33
CA ARG A 55 7.91 16.06 13.45
C ARG A 55 7.72 15.21 12.20
N ALA A 56 8.81 14.79 11.56
CA ALA A 56 8.73 13.93 10.39
C ALA A 56 8.17 12.55 10.75
N ARG A 57 8.56 12.00 11.90
CA ARG A 57 8.10 10.70 12.38
C ARG A 57 6.59 10.69 12.63
N GLU A 58 6.08 11.71 13.30
CA GLU A 58 4.64 11.85 13.57
C GLU A 58 3.81 11.92 12.27
N ALA A 59 4.26 12.71 11.29
CA ALA A 59 3.57 12.80 10.00
C ALA A 59 3.61 11.46 9.23
N LEU A 60 4.75 10.77 9.26
CA LEU A 60 4.89 9.45 8.63
C LEU A 60 4.02 8.39 9.30
N GLU A 61 3.89 8.41 10.63
CA GLU A 61 3.06 7.45 11.37
C GLU A 61 1.59 7.51 10.95
N VAL A 62 1.06 8.70 10.65
CA VAL A 62 -0.31 8.88 10.12
C VAL A 62 -0.48 8.14 8.80
N HIS A 63 0.40 8.41 7.83
CA HIS A 63 0.31 7.80 6.50
C HIS A 63 0.61 6.31 6.50
N ILE A 64 1.55 5.84 7.33
CA ILE A 64 1.82 4.41 7.49
C ILE A 64 0.56 3.70 7.98
N LYS A 65 -0.16 4.29 8.95
CA LYS A 65 -1.41 3.73 9.46
C LYS A 65 -2.48 3.66 8.37
N GLU A 66 -2.67 4.72 7.60
CA GLU A 66 -3.61 4.73 6.47
C GLU A 66 -3.30 3.61 5.47
N LEU A 67 -2.03 3.45 5.09
CA LEU A 67 -1.61 2.39 4.16
C LEU A 67 -1.77 0.97 4.73
N MET A 68 -1.64 0.81 6.05
CA MET A 68 -1.94 -0.46 6.72
C MET A 68 -3.44 -0.77 6.71
N ASP A 69 -4.28 0.22 7.01
CA ASP A 69 -5.74 0.08 7.01
C ASP A 69 -6.29 -0.23 5.60
N LEU A 70 -5.64 0.33 4.56
CA LEU A 70 -5.94 0.05 3.15
C LEU A 70 -5.40 -1.29 2.64
N GLY A 71 -4.64 -2.03 3.46
CA GLY A 71 -4.07 -3.34 3.10
C GLY A 71 -2.85 -3.28 2.17
N VAL A 72 -2.30 -2.08 1.93
CA VAL A 72 -1.10 -1.87 1.09
C VAL A 72 0.16 -2.28 1.85
N LEU A 73 0.25 -1.91 3.13
CA LEU A 73 1.35 -2.29 4.01
C LEU A 73 0.91 -3.36 5.01
N ARG A 74 1.79 -4.34 5.25
CA ARG A 74 1.59 -5.39 6.26
C ARG A 74 2.83 -5.55 7.13
N LYS A 75 2.63 -5.76 8.42
CA LYS A 75 3.71 -6.14 9.34
C LYS A 75 4.22 -7.55 9.01
N ILE A 76 5.51 -7.68 8.75
CA ILE A 76 6.19 -8.96 8.53
C ILE A 76 7.08 -9.23 9.75
N ARG A 77 7.10 -10.49 10.24
CA ARG A 77 8.08 -10.94 11.24
C ARG A 77 9.29 -11.50 10.50
N HIS A 78 10.48 -11.25 11.03
CA HIS A 78 11.66 -11.99 10.59
C HIS A 78 11.53 -13.45 11.08
N ASN A 79 11.78 -14.40 10.18
CA ASN A 79 12.07 -15.79 10.57
C ASN A 79 13.47 -15.87 11.19
#